data_AF-A0A0M4QY53-F1
#
_entry.id   AF-A0A0M4QY53-F1
#
_cell.length_a   1.000
_cell.length_b   1.000
_cell.length_c   1.000
_cell.angle_alpha   90.00
_cell.angle_beta   90.00
_cell.angle_gamma   90.00
#
_symmetry.space_group_name_H-M   'P 1'
#
loop_
_entity.id
_entity.type
_entity.pdbx_description
1 polymer ?
#
loop_
_entity_poly.entity_id
_entity_poly.type
_entity_poly.pdbx_seq_one_letter_code
_entity_poly.pdbx_strand_id
1 'polypeptide(L)'
;MTGRHRTLAAAGGVLVVAAVVLFAGPLRPGPPAPSGPPTAWVEDALVRVSAHDPPGPRTTARITAARGETESFQIVTTGGGRPLRGVDLEVSGLGGRAVCSSRRVRSRCSGNSS
;
A
#
# COMPACT_ATOMS: atom_id res chain seq x y z
N MET A 1 -11.43 87.34 -6.90
CA MET A 1 -11.49 86.71 -8.24
C MET A 1 -10.96 85.29 -8.10
N THR A 2 -11.76 84.29 -8.55
CA THR A 2 -11.38 82.92 -8.98
C THR A 2 -10.49 82.08 -8.06
N GLY A 3 -10.84 80.90 -7.55
CA GLY A 3 -11.91 79.93 -7.88
C GLY A 3 -11.32 78.51 -7.88
N ARG A 4 -11.89 77.62 -7.04
CA ARG A 4 -11.85 76.13 -7.10
C ARG A 4 -10.43 75.49 -6.98
N HIS A 5 -10.22 74.28 -6.45
CA HIS A 5 -10.98 73.04 -6.56
C HIS A 5 -10.74 72.17 -5.31
N ARG A 6 -11.82 71.57 -4.79
CA ARG A 6 -11.75 70.35 -3.98
C ARG A 6 -11.73 69.17 -4.94
N THR A 7 -10.82 68.23 -4.74
CA THR A 7 -10.92 66.89 -5.33
C THR A 7 -10.47 65.88 -4.28
N LEU A 8 -11.46 65.19 -3.72
CA LEU A 8 -11.30 63.94 -2.98
C LEU A 8 -11.00 62.85 -4.00
N ALA A 9 -9.93 62.07 -3.80
CA ALA A 9 -9.71 60.82 -4.51
C ALA A 9 -9.53 59.71 -3.46
N ALA A 10 -10.60 58.96 -3.26
CA ALA A 10 -10.57 57.66 -2.60
C ALA A 10 -10.08 56.62 -3.61
N ALA A 11 -9.06 55.87 -3.27
CA ALA A 11 -8.72 54.57 -3.86
C ALA A 11 -7.88 53.86 -2.78
N GLY A 12 -8.30 52.76 -2.18
CA GLY A 12 -8.90 51.60 -2.79
C GLY A 12 -7.98 50.44 -2.39
N GLY A 13 -8.49 49.56 -1.52
CA GLY A 13 -7.70 48.57 -0.78
C GLY A 13 -6.76 47.72 -1.64
N VAL A 14 -5.54 47.52 -1.13
CA VAL A 14 -4.61 46.53 -1.67
C VAL A 14 -5.08 45.15 -1.22
N LEU A 15 -5.60 44.43 -2.20
CA LEU A 15 -6.16 43.09 -2.16
C LEU A 15 -5.13 42.08 -1.60
N VAL A 16 -5.49 41.42 -0.51
CA VAL A 16 -4.80 40.25 0.06
C VAL A 16 -4.94 39.07 -0.92
N VAL A 17 -4.00 38.90 -1.85
CA VAL A 17 -4.01 37.74 -2.79
C VAL A 17 -2.76 36.86 -2.66
N ALA A 18 -1.76 37.26 -1.88
CA ALA A 18 -0.46 36.59 -1.87
C ALA A 18 -0.38 35.28 -1.04
N ALA A 19 -1.43 34.87 -0.31
CA ALA A 19 -1.29 33.79 0.69
C ALA A 19 -1.71 32.37 0.25
N VAL A 20 -2.41 32.20 -0.88
CA VAL A 20 -2.98 30.87 -1.24
C VAL A 20 -2.05 30.01 -2.12
N VAL A 21 -0.97 30.59 -2.67
CA VAL A 21 -0.12 29.87 -3.65
C VAL A 21 1.01 29.05 -2.99
N LEU A 22 1.20 29.13 -1.67
CA LEU A 22 2.37 28.56 -0.99
C LEU A 22 2.19 27.16 -0.38
N PHE A 23 1.05 26.50 -0.57
CA PHE A 23 0.83 25.10 -0.14
C PHE A 23 0.71 24.08 -1.29
N ALA A 24 0.95 24.50 -2.53
CA ALA A 24 1.13 23.59 -3.65
C ALA A 24 2.58 23.11 -3.72
N GLY A 25 3.04 22.38 -2.70
CA GLY A 25 4.31 21.65 -2.78
C GLY A 25 4.25 20.64 -3.95
N PRO A 26 5.37 20.37 -4.65
CA PRO A 26 5.36 19.42 -5.75
C PRO A 26 4.88 18.07 -5.24
N LEU A 27 3.81 17.55 -5.85
CA LEU A 27 3.40 16.16 -5.68
C LEU A 27 4.60 15.31 -6.09
N ARG A 28 5.32 14.76 -5.11
CA ARG A 28 6.36 13.78 -5.38
C ARG A 28 5.70 12.63 -6.13
N PRO A 29 6.13 12.29 -7.34
CA PRO A 29 5.65 11.10 -8.02
C PRO A 29 5.78 9.92 -7.06
N GLY A 30 4.69 9.17 -6.88
CA GLY A 30 4.77 7.91 -6.13
C GLY A 30 5.80 6.98 -6.77
N PRO A 31 6.31 5.99 -6.03
CA PRO A 31 7.16 4.96 -6.61
C PRO A 31 6.49 4.37 -7.86
N PRO A 32 7.23 4.11 -8.95
CA PRO A 32 6.66 3.47 -10.13
C PRO A 32 5.97 2.17 -9.71
N ALA A 33 4.77 1.93 -10.28
CA ALA A 33 4.08 0.67 -10.06
C ALA A 33 5.03 -0.48 -10.43
N PRO A 34 5.09 -1.58 -9.63
CA PRO A 34 5.98 -2.68 -9.92
C PRO A 34 5.70 -3.19 -11.34
N SER A 35 6.68 -3.13 -12.23
CA SER A 35 6.53 -3.63 -13.60
C SER A 35 6.92 -5.10 -13.65
N GLY A 36 6.08 -5.98 -14.18
CA GLY A 36 6.41 -7.39 -14.30
C GLY A 36 5.20 -8.31 -14.29
N PRO A 37 5.42 -9.63 -14.45
CA PRO A 37 4.38 -10.63 -14.28
C PRO A 37 3.92 -10.70 -12.82
N PRO A 38 2.75 -11.32 -12.56
CA PRO A 38 2.34 -11.68 -11.21
C PRO A 38 3.39 -12.55 -10.52
N THR A 39 3.64 -12.28 -9.24
CA THR A 39 4.61 -13.02 -8.43
C THR A 39 4.03 -13.29 -7.06
N ALA A 40 4.46 -14.39 -6.43
CA ALA A 40 4.13 -14.71 -5.05
C ALA A 40 5.39 -15.13 -4.28
N TRP A 41 5.46 -14.74 -3.01
CA TRP A 41 6.59 -15.07 -2.13
C TRP A 41 6.13 -15.23 -0.68
N VAL A 42 7.02 -15.73 0.15
CA VAL A 42 6.81 -16.00 1.57
C VAL A 42 7.52 -14.94 2.41
N GLU A 43 6.80 -14.43 3.41
CA GLU A 43 7.35 -13.57 4.44
C GLU A 43 7.01 -14.05 5.86
N ASP A 44 7.77 -13.56 6.82
CA ASP A 44 7.54 -13.84 8.23
C ASP A 44 6.28 -13.11 8.74
N ALA A 45 5.54 -13.70 9.68
CA ALA A 45 4.22 -13.21 10.09
C ALA A 45 4.17 -11.75 10.55
N LEU A 46 5.28 -11.23 11.08
CA LEU A 46 5.34 -9.88 11.65
C LEU A 46 5.81 -8.81 10.65
N VAL A 47 6.30 -9.23 9.47
CA VAL A 47 6.75 -8.30 8.45
C VAL A 47 5.53 -7.60 7.84
N ARG A 48 5.51 -6.28 7.88
CA ARG A 48 4.49 -5.50 7.16
C ARG A 48 4.96 -5.31 5.74
N VAL A 49 4.16 -5.78 4.79
CA VAL A 49 4.46 -5.64 3.36
C VAL A 49 3.59 -4.53 2.77
N SER A 50 4.25 -3.54 2.18
CA SER A 50 3.62 -2.45 1.43
C SER A 50 3.28 -2.89 0.01
N ALA A 51 2.29 -2.23 -0.60
CA ALA A 51 1.92 -2.46 -2.00
C ALA A 51 3.05 -2.11 -3.00
N HIS A 52 4.08 -1.39 -2.55
CA HIS A 52 5.22 -0.97 -3.37
C HIS A 52 6.52 -1.70 -3.01
N ASP A 53 6.47 -2.62 -2.05
CA ASP A 53 7.65 -3.41 -1.72
C ASP A 53 7.98 -4.35 -2.89
N PRO A 54 9.27 -4.49 -3.25
CA PRO A 54 9.67 -5.43 -4.28
C PRO A 54 9.37 -6.87 -3.83
N PRO A 55 9.12 -7.80 -4.77
CA PRO A 55 8.93 -9.21 -4.44
C PRO A 55 10.14 -9.79 -3.67
N GLY A 56 9.86 -10.53 -2.61
CA GLY A 56 10.87 -11.25 -1.85
C GLY A 56 11.38 -12.49 -2.59
N PRO A 57 12.56 -13.03 -2.20
CA PRO A 57 13.18 -14.16 -2.89
C PRO A 57 12.67 -15.53 -2.42
N ARG A 58 11.93 -15.59 -1.31
CA ARG A 58 11.56 -16.84 -0.65
C ARG A 58 10.24 -17.39 -1.22
N THR A 59 10.23 -18.65 -1.63
CA THR A 59 8.99 -19.36 -2.04
C THR A 59 8.65 -20.52 -1.11
N THR A 60 9.49 -20.77 -0.10
CA THR A 60 9.32 -21.85 0.87
C THR A 60 9.25 -21.29 2.28
N ALA A 61 8.19 -21.63 3.02
CA ALA A 61 8.11 -21.42 4.46
C ALA A 61 8.71 -22.62 5.21
N ARG A 62 9.66 -22.40 6.11
CA ARG A 62 10.16 -23.43 7.03
C ARG A 62 9.60 -23.17 8.41
N ILE A 63 8.78 -24.10 8.90
CA ILE A 63 8.03 -23.96 10.14
C ILE A 63 8.52 -25.00 11.14
N THR A 64 8.83 -24.56 12.35
CA THR A 64 9.14 -25.41 13.50
C THR A 64 8.21 -25.01 14.64
N ALA A 65 7.40 -25.94 15.12
CA ALA A 65 6.44 -25.70 16.19
C ALA A 65 6.29 -26.97 17.04
N ALA A 66 5.95 -26.81 18.32
CA ALA A 66 5.60 -27.93 19.18
C ALA A 66 4.21 -28.49 18.82
N ARG A 67 3.90 -29.68 19.35
CA ARG A 67 2.59 -30.30 19.14
C ARG A 67 1.49 -29.43 19.74
N GLY A 68 0.52 -29.04 18.92
CA GLY A 68 -0.63 -28.23 19.33
C GLY A 68 -0.40 -26.72 19.23
N GLU A 69 0.81 -26.28 18.87
CA GLU A 69 1.10 -24.88 18.62
C GLU A 69 0.64 -24.45 17.22
N THR A 70 0.40 -23.14 17.08
CA THR A 70 0.09 -22.51 15.80
C THR A 70 1.24 -21.59 15.42
N GLU A 71 1.83 -21.83 14.26
CA GLU A 71 2.82 -20.92 13.67
C GLU A 71 2.19 -20.16 12.50
N SER A 72 2.55 -18.89 12.34
CA SER A 72 2.01 -18.03 11.29
C SER A 72 3.10 -17.63 10.30
N PHE A 73 2.72 -17.45 9.05
CA PHE A 73 3.55 -16.88 7.99
C PHE A 73 2.66 -16.17 6.98
N GLN A 74 3.25 -15.39 6.10
CA GLN A 74 2.53 -14.67 5.06
C GLN A 74 2.87 -15.26 3.69
N ILE A 75 1.85 -15.43 2.85
CA ILE A 75 2.00 -15.56 1.41
C ILE A 75 1.60 -14.21 0.83
N VAL A 76 2.55 -13.55 0.19
CA VAL A 76 2.33 -12.25 -0.44
C VAL A 76 2.24 -12.45 -1.94
N THR A 77 1.33 -11.73 -2.59
CA THR A 77 1.24 -11.70 -4.05
C THR A 77 1.18 -10.28 -4.56
N THR A 78 1.80 -10.04 -5.71
CA THR A 78 1.66 -8.81 -6.48
C THR A 78 1.27 -9.17 -7.90
N GLY A 79 0.42 -8.35 -8.52
CA GLY A 79 0.10 -8.49 -9.94
C GLY A 79 1.14 -7.83 -10.86
N GLY A 80 2.20 -7.27 -10.26
CA GLY A 80 3.19 -6.49 -10.99
C GLY A 80 2.50 -5.34 -11.71
N GLY A 81 2.60 -5.33 -13.04
CA GLY A 81 2.11 -4.22 -13.86
C GLY A 81 0.58 -4.18 -14.02
N ARG A 82 -0.16 -5.17 -13.48
CA ARG A 82 -1.62 -5.28 -13.62
C ARG A 82 -2.28 -5.64 -12.29
N PRO A 83 -3.53 -5.23 -12.04
CA PRO A 83 -4.26 -5.68 -10.87
C PRO A 83 -4.55 -7.18 -10.95
N LEU A 84 -4.46 -7.87 -9.83
CA LEU A 84 -4.91 -9.26 -9.69
C LEU A 84 -6.44 -9.30 -9.58
N ARG A 85 -7.06 -10.32 -10.19
CA ARG A 85 -8.50 -10.60 -10.08
C ARG A 85 -8.69 -12.09 -9.84
N GLY A 86 -9.64 -12.47 -9.00
CA GLY A 86 -9.92 -13.88 -8.70
C GLY A 86 -8.73 -14.59 -8.07
N VAL A 87 -8.17 -14.02 -6.99
CA VAL A 87 -7.04 -14.65 -6.29
C VAL A 87 -7.58 -15.74 -5.37
N ASP A 88 -7.33 -16.99 -5.73
CA ASP A 88 -7.67 -18.16 -4.93
C ASP A 88 -6.44 -18.69 -4.18
N LEU A 89 -6.65 -19.17 -2.95
CA LEU A 89 -5.63 -19.80 -2.13
C LEU A 89 -6.11 -21.20 -1.72
N GLU A 90 -5.37 -22.22 -2.13
CA GLU A 90 -5.60 -23.61 -1.75
C GLU A 90 -4.44 -24.12 -0.89
N VAL A 91 -4.78 -24.90 0.14
CA VAL A 91 -3.79 -25.52 1.03
C VAL A 91 -4.05 -27.01 1.11
N SER A 92 -3.05 -27.81 0.77
CA SER A 92 -3.06 -29.25 0.92
C SER A 92 -2.70 -29.68 2.36
N GLY A 93 -2.99 -30.94 2.70
CA GLY A 93 -2.51 -31.50 3.97
C GLY A 93 -0.98 -31.58 3.98
N LEU A 94 -0.36 -31.25 5.11
CA LEU A 94 1.08 -31.44 5.28
C LEU A 94 1.36 -32.93 5.55
N GLY A 95 2.18 -33.55 4.68
CA GLY A 95 2.61 -34.93 4.79
C GLY A 95 3.84 -35.12 5.71
N GLY A 96 4.10 -36.36 6.13
CA GLY A 96 5.22 -36.73 7.01
C GLY A 96 4.89 -37.96 7.86
N ARG A 97 5.70 -38.23 8.90
CA ARG A 97 5.42 -39.34 9.85
C ARG A 97 4.07 -39.20 10.58
N ALA A 98 3.50 -38.00 10.58
CA ALA A 98 2.12 -37.71 10.96
C ALA A 98 1.50 -36.75 9.91
N VAL A 99 0.22 -36.93 9.59
CA VAL A 99 -0.49 -36.08 8.63
C VAL A 99 -1.15 -34.92 9.37
N CYS A 100 -0.82 -33.69 8.97
CA CYS A 100 -1.56 -32.49 9.40
C CYS A 100 -2.57 -32.12 8.32
N SER A 101 -3.85 -32.36 8.60
CA SER A 101 -4.96 -32.02 7.69
C SER A 101 -5.02 -30.51 7.39
N SER A 102 -5.32 -30.17 6.14
CA SER A 102 -5.55 -28.78 5.68
C SER A 102 -6.64 -28.05 6.47
N ARG A 103 -7.59 -28.78 7.10
CA ARG A 103 -8.59 -28.18 8.00
C ARG A 103 -8.02 -27.47 9.22
N ARG A 104 -6.76 -27.72 9.58
CA ARG A 104 -6.08 -27.02 10.66
C ARG A 104 -5.36 -25.75 10.19
N VAL A 105 -5.33 -25.46 8.90
CA VAL A 105 -4.78 -24.23 8.34
C VAL A 105 -5.90 -23.20 8.25
N ARG A 106 -5.68 -22.02 8.82
CA ARG A 106 -6.59 -20.87 8.69
C ARG A 106 -5.93 -19.84 7.78
N SER A 107 -6.59 -19.49 6.68
CA SER A 107 -6.18 -18.39 5.81
C SER A 107 -6.97 -17.12 6.16
N ARG A 108 -6.30 -15.98 6.04
CA ARG A 108 -6.93 -14.65 6.04
C ARG A 108 -6.35 -13.87 4.88
N CYS A 109 -7.20 -13.51 3.93
CA CYS A 109 -6.81 -12.64 2.82
C CYS A 109 -6.95 -11.18 3.27
N SER A 110 -5.95 -10.36 2.97
CA SER A 110 -6.00 -8.91 3.17
C SER A 110 -5.46 -8.26 1.90
N GLY A 111 -6.25 -7.37 1.31
CA GLY A 111 -5.87 -6.66 0.08
C GLY A 111 -6.50 -5.27 0.04
N ASN A 112 -5.81 -4.33 -0.60
CA ASN A 112 -6.37 -3.02 -0.89
C ASN A 112 -7.36 -3.16 -2.05
N SER A 113 -8.64 -2.94 -1.78
CA SER A 113 -9.64 -2.79 -2.84
C SER A 113 -9.40 -1.44 -3.51
N SER A 114 -9.07 -1.43 -4.80
CA SER A 114 -9.05 -0.23 -5.64
C SER A 114 -10.43 0.02 -6.22
#